data_AF-A0AA38LAQ3-F1
#
_entry.id   AF-A0AA38LAQ3-F1
#
_cell.length_a   1.000
_cell.length_b   1.000
_cell.length_c   1.000
_cell.angle_alpha   90.00
_cell.angle_beta   90.00
_cell.angle_gamma   90.00
#
_symmetry.space_group_name_H-M   'P 1'
#
loop_
_entity.id
_entity.type
_entity.pdbx_description
1 polymer ?
#
loop_
_entity_poly.entity_id
_entity_poly.type
_entity_poly.pdbx_seq_one_letter_code
_entity_poly.pdbx_strand_id
1 'polypeptide(L)' 'MAGAETLDDFRTNNGELLHVGMFVSLFPADPTAELYVARIDKMYRDAEGKNMIQIR' A
#
# COMPACT_ATOMS: atom_id res chain seq x y z
N MET A 1 -18.37 16.27 -0.69
CA MET A 1 -17.54 15.41 -1.55
C MET A 1 -16.68 14.59 -0.62
N ALA A 2 -16.86 13.27 -0.54
CA ALA A 2 -16.03 12.43 0.33
C ALA A 2 -14.62 12.38 -0.27
N GLY A 3 -13.67 13.10 0.33
CA GLY A 3 -12.28 13.13 -0.11
C GLY A 3 -11.51 11.92 0.42
N ALA A 4 -10.49 11.48 -0.31
CA ALA A 4 -9.59 10.44 0.16
C ALA A 4 -8.90 10.88 1.47
N GLU A 5 -9.04 10.06 2.51
CA GLU A 5 -8.44 10.28 3.83
C GLU A 5 -6.98 9.84 3.80
N THR A 6 -6.03 10.67 4.25
CA THR A 6 -4.62 10.25 4.35
C THR A 6 -4.42 9.38 5.58
N LEU A 7 -3.58 8.34 5.47
CA LEU A 7 -3.28 7.41 6.55
C LEU A 7 -1.79 7.51 6.90
N ASP A 8 -1.46 7.52 8.20
CA ASP A 8 -0.08 7.39 8.67
C ASP A 8 0.38 5.93 8.69
N ASP A 9 -0.54 5.02 9.04
CA ASP A 9 -0.34 3.58 9.04
C ASP A 9 -1.63 2.78 8.85
N PHE A 10 -1.50 1.50 8.50
CA PHE A 10 -2.57 0.52 8.68
C PHE A 10 -2.02 -0.90 8.83
N ARG A 11 -2.80 -1.76 9.50
CA ARG A 11 -2.50 -3.19 9.64
C ARG A 11 -3.06 -3.98 8.46
N THR A 12 -2.22 -4.77 7.81
CA THR A 12 -2.59 -5.69 6.72
C THR A 12 -3.32 -6.92 7.27
N ASN A 13 -3.93 -7.70 6.39
CA ASN A 13 -4.68 -8.91 6.78
C ASN A 13 -3.81 -10.01 7.41
N ASN A 14 -2.50 -10.04 7.11
CA ASN A 14 -1.54 -10.96 7.74
C ASN A 14 -1.02 -10.42 9.10
N GLY A 15 -1.51 -9.27 9.56
CA GLY A 15 -1.17 -8.68 10.85
C GLY A 15 0.07 -7.77 10.82
N GLU A 16 0.71 -7.55 9.68
CA GLU A 16 1.84 -6.61 9.57
C GLU A 16 1.37 -5.16 9.62
N LEU A 17 2.19 -4.28 10.17
CA LEU A 17 1.92 -2.85 10.23
C LEU A 17 2.73 -2.16 9.13
N LEU A 18 2.04 -1.45 8.23
CA LEU A 18 2.67 -0.67 7.17
C LEU A 18 2.66 0.81 7.52
N HIS A 19 3.74 1.51 7.16
CA HIS A 19 3.92 2.94 7.36
C HIS A 19 4.55 3.58 6.12
N VAL A 20 4.30 4.88 5.92
CA VAL A 20 4.96 5.68 4.88
C VAL A 20 6.49 5.63 5.07
N GLY A 21 7.22 5.40 3.98
CA GLY A 21 8.68 5.27 3.97
C GLY A 21 9.20 3.83 4.05
N MET A 22 8.35 2.85 4.37
CA MET A 22 8.74 1.43 4.32
C MET A 22 8.96 0.95 2.88
N PHE A 23 9.84 -0.03 2.74
CA PHE A 23 9.98 -0.81 1.51
C PHE A 23 9.12 -2.07 1.60
N VAL A 24 8.42 -2.39 0.53
CA VAL A 24 7.57 -3.57 0.41
C VAL A 24 7.92 -4.36 -0.84
N SER A 25 7.78 -5.67 -0.76
CA SER A 25 7.85 -6.58 -1.90
C SER A 25 6.44 -6.89 -2.41
N LEU A 26 6.25 -6.80 -3.72
CA LEU A 26 4.97 -7.02 -4.39
C LEU A 26 5.10 -8.16 -5.40
N PHE A 27 4.18 -9.11 -5.30
CA PHE A 27 4.06 -10.18 -6.28
C PHE A 27 3.39 -9.64 -7.55
N PRO A 28 4.05 -9.70 -8.71
CA PRO A 28 3.40 -9.41 -9.98
C PRO A 28 2.22 -10.36 -10.23
N ALA A 29 1.25 -9.89 -11.02
CA ALA A 29 0.15 -10.73 -11.48
C ALA A 29 0.64 -11.86 -12.41
N ASP A 30 1.72 -11.61 -13.16
CA ASP A 30 2.44 -12.63 -13.90
C ASP A 30 3.40 -13.37 -12.93
N PRO A 31 3.16 -14.65 -12.62
CA PRO A 31 3.98 -15.40 -11.66
C PRO A 31 5.40 -15.72 -12.19
N THR A 32 5.67 -15.47 -13.46
CA THR A 32 7.01 -15.65 -14.05
C THR A 32 7.87 -14.40 -13.96
N ALA A 33 7.25 -13.25 -13.64
CA ALA A 33 7.98 -12.00 -13.46
C ALA A 33 8.67 -11.94 -12.09
N GLU A 34 9.75 -11.16 -12.04
CA GLU A 34 10.51 -10.92 -10.81
C GLU A 34 9.69 -10.14 -9.78
N LEU A 35 9.96 -10.38 -8.49
CA LEU A 35 9.38 -9.61 -7.40
C LEU A 35 9.73 -8.12 -7.52
N TYR A 36 8.74 -7.26 -7.35
CA TYR A 36 8.97 -5.82 -7.28
C TYR A 36 9.29 -5.43 -5.85
N VAL A 37 10.30 -4.58 -5.66
CA VAL A 37 10.57 -3.92 -4.38
C VAL A 37 10.35 -2.43 -4.57
N ALA A 38 9.47 -1.84 -3.77
CA ALA A 38 9.07 -0.44 -3.91
C ALA A 38 8.96 0.24 -2.54
N ARG A 39 9.15 1.57 -2.52
CA ARG A 39 8.95 2.36 -1.30
C ARG A 39 7.53 2.91 -1.25
N ILE A 40 6.89 2.84 -0.09
CA ILE A 40 5.60 3.50 0.15
C ILE A 40 5.84 5.00 0.31
N ASP A 41 5.29 5.79 -0.62
CA ASP A 41 5.37 7.25 -0.58
C ASP A 41 4.13 7.89 0.04
N LYS A 42 2.96 7.24 -0.11
CA LYS A 42 1.69 7.72 0.46
C LYS A 42 0.78 6.56 0.78
N MET A 43 0.01 6.70 1.85
CA MET A 43 -1.07 5.78 2.22
C MET A 43 -2.36 6.59 2.36
N TYR A 44 -3.47 6.05 1.87
CA TYR A 44 -4.76 6.74 1.90
C TYR A 44 -5.93 5.75 1.85
N ARG A 45 -7.10 6.19 2.30
CA ARG A 45 -8.36 5.48 2.12
C ARG A 45 -9.12 6.08 0.93
N ASP A 46 -9.50 5.25 -0.03
CA ASP A 46 -10.27 5.70 -1.19
C ASP A 46 -11.75 5.99 -0.85
N ALA A 47 -12.52 6.41 -1.85
CA ALA A 47 -13.94 6.73 -1.67
C ALA A 47 -14.82 5.50 -1.33
N GLU A 48 -14.33 4.28 -1.57
CA GLU A 48 -14.99 3.02 -1.23
C GLU A 48 -14.58 2.50 0.16
N GLY A 49 -13.70 3.21 0.87
CA GLY A 49 -13.20 2.81 2.17
C GLY A 49 -12.03 1.84 2.12
N LYS A 50 -11.44 1.58 0.94
CA LYS A 50 -10.29 0.67 0.78
C LYS A 50 -8.99 1.39 1.12
N ASN A 51 -8.12 0.69 1.84
CA ASN A 51 -6.76 1.18 2.11
C ASN A 51 -5.90 1.00 0.86
N MET A 52 -5.27 2.08 0.42
CA MET A 52 -4.44 2.16 -0.78
C MET A 52 -3.03 2.61 -0.41
N ILE A 53 -2.05 2.10 -1.14
CA ILE A 53 -0.65 2.57 -1.07
C ILE A 53 -0.24 3.13 -2.44
N GLN A 54 0.48 4.24 -2.44
CA GLN A 54 1.20 4.75 -3.59
C GLN A 54 2.69 4.45 -3.40
N ILE A 55 3.30 3.88 -4.42
CA ILE A 55 4.67 3.38 -4.38
C ILE A 55 5.53 3.99 -5.49
N ARG A 56 6.85 3.96 -5.31
CA ARG A 56 7.87 4.31 -6.30
C ARG A 56 8.95 3.25 -6.40
#